data_AF-A0AB36YIA6-F1
#
_entry.id   AF-A0AB36YIA6-F1
#
_cell.length_a   1.000
_cell.length_b   1.000
_cell.length_c   1.000
_cell.angle_alpha   90.00
_cell.angle_beta   90.00
_cell.angle_gamma   90.00
#
_symmetry.space_group_name_H-M   'P 1'
#
loop_
_entity.id
_entity.type
_entity.pdbx_description
1 polymer ?
#
loop_
_entity_poly.entity_id
_entity_poly.type
_entity_poly.pdbx_seq_one_letter_code
_entity_poly.pdbx_strand_id
1 'polypeptide(L)'
;HDLVVTLSNNAQVTIKAGETSAPYTHAAQGDDVYNDAGQISLGINSAVDATGATFENLELGGAASVQVTDTTDEVVAKLTATPSVTEGGEITYTIT
;
A
#
# COMPACT_ATOMS: atom_id res chain seq x y z
N HIS A 1 16.09 -5.44 28.78
CA HIS A 1 16.04 -4.13 28.08
C HIS A 1 15.11 -4.25 26.89
N ASP A 2 14.54 -3.13 26.43
CA ASP A 2 13.78 -3.12 25.17
C ASP A 2 14.73 -3.37 24.00
N LEU A 3 14.21 -3.95 22.92
CA LEU A 3 14.91 -4.18 21.67
C LEU A 3 14.42 -3.16 20.64
N VAL A 4 15.35 -2.43 20.02
CA VAL A 4 15.08 -1.45 18.97
C VAL A 4 15.55 -2.03 17.64
N VAL A 5 14.59 -2.23 16.74
CA VAL A 5 14.82 -2.78 15.39
C VAL A 5 14.72 -1.64 14.39
N THR A 6 15.74 -1.46 13.56
CA THR A 6 15.71 -0.54 12.42
C THR A 6 15.36 -1.30 11.16
N LEU A 7 14.28 -0.91 10.50
CA LEU A 7 13.82 -1.50 9.25
C LEU A 7 14.57 -0.92 8.04
N SER A 8 14.46 -1.58 6.88
CA SER A 8 15.11 -1.16 5.64
C SER A 8 14.69 0.22 5.12
N ASN A 9 13.52 0.70 5.54
CA ASN A 9 13.03 2.05 5.28
C ASN A 9 13.40 3.08 6.36
N ASN A 10 14.33 2.74 7.25
CA ASN A 10 14.78 3.54 8.40
C ASN A 10 13.73 3.77 9.51
N ALA A 11 12.56 3.13 9.43
CA ALA A 11 11.62 3.14 10.55
C ALA A 11 12.20 2.34 11.73
N GLN A 12 11.86 2.75 12.95
CA GLN A 12 12.24 2.04 14.17
C GLN A 12 11.03 1.38 14.81
N VAL A 13 11.18 0.11 15.18
CA VAL A 13 10.19 -0.68 15.91
C VAL A 13 10.79 -1.07 17.26
N THR A 14 10.09 -0.77 18.35
CA THR A 14 10.54 -1.14 19.70
C THR A 14 9.75 -2.34 20.21
N ILE A 15 10.45 -3.44 20.46
CA ILE A 15 9.92 -4.63 21.14
C ILE A 15 10.22 -4.47 22.63
N LYS A 16 9.19 -4.47 23.47
CA LYS A 16 9.34 -4.25 24.91
C LYS A 16 9.98 -5.43 25.60
N ALA A 17 10.73 -5.16 26.68
CA ALA A 17 11.32 -6.22 27.48
C ALA A 17 10.25 -7.24 27.93
N GLY A 18 10.48 -8.52 27.64
CA GLY A 18 9.53 -9.61 27.92
C GLY A 18 8.57 -9.94 26.78
N GLU A 19 8.45 -9.06 25.78
CA GLU A 19 7.67 -9.32 24.56
C GLU A 19 8.54 -9.95 23.47
N THR A 20 7.90 -10.69 22.56
CA THR A 20 8.57 -11.34 21.42
C THR A 20 8.29 -10.65 20.08
N SER A 21 7.40 -9.66 20.05
CA SER A 21 6.97 -9.00 18.81
C SER A 21 6.42 -7.60 19.07
N ALA A 22 6.46 -6.74 18.05
CA ALA A 22 5.78 -5.45 18.04
C ALA A 22 5.20 -5.20 16.63
N PRO A 23 4.01 -4.58 16.52
CA PRO A 23 3.41 -4.30 15.23
C PRO A 23 4.12 -3.15 14.51
N TYR A 24 4.16 -3.23 13.19
CA TYR A 24 4.53 -2.14 12.29
C TYR A 24 3.46 -2.01 11.22
N THR A 25 3.00 -0.79 10.96
CA THR A 25 1.99 -0.48 9.95
C THR A 25 2.57 0.48 8.93
N HIS A 26 2.37 0.17 7.65
CA HIS A 26 2.63 1.06 6.54
C HIS A 26 1.29 1.47 5.91
N ALA A 27 1.14 2.73 5.52
CA ALA A 27 -0.06 3.18 4.85
C ALA A 27 -0.10 2.59 3.43
N ALA A 28 -1.27 2.11 3.00
CA ALA A 28 -1.50 1.82 1.59
C ALA A 28 -1.64 3.13 0.80
N GLN A 29 -1.50 3.05 -0.52
CA GLN A 29 -1.85 4.16 -1.40
C GLN A 29 -3.34 4.50 -1.25
N GLY A 30 -3.68 5.76 -1.47
CA GLY A 30 -5.07 6.22 -1.47
C GLY A 30 -5.81 5.76 -2.71
N ASP A 31 -7.13 5.94 -2.70
CA ASP A 31 -8.00 5.63 -3.83
C ASP A 31 -7.91 6.74 -4.89
N ASP A 32 -7.56 6.38 -6.13
CA ASP A 32 -7.49 7.30 -7.25
C ASP A 32 -7.79 6.61 -8.60
N VAL A 33 -7.69 7.37 -9.70
CA VAL A 33 -8.07 6.90 -11.05
C VAL A 33 -7.00 6.04 -11.73
N TYR A 34 -5.80 5.97 -11.18
CA TYR A 34 -4.68 5.22 -11.72
C TYR A 34 -4.61 3.84 -11.06
N ASN A 35 -4.27 2.82 -11.85
CA ASN A 35 -4.05 1.49 -11.30
C ASN A 35 -2.58 1.36 -10.89
N ASP A 36 -2.37 1.46 -9.59
CA ASP A 36 -1.04 1.58 -8.99
C ASP A 36 -0.75 0.36 -8.09
N ALA A 37 -1.10 -0.84 -8.57
CA ALA A 37 -0.76 -2.07 -7.86
C ALA A 37 0.75 -2.16 -7.57
N GLY A 38 1.09 -2.55 -6.33
CA GLY A 38 2.46 -2.44 -5.83
C GLY A 38 2.87 -3.57 -4.90
N GLN A 39 4.18 -3.63 -4.64
CA GLN A 39 4.75 -4.50 -3.62
C GLN A 39 5.57 -3.66 -2.64
N ILE A 40 5.30 -3.84 -1.35
CA ILE A 40 6.13 -3.31 -0.28
C ILE A 40 7.05 -4.44 0.20
N SER A 41 8.35 -4.20 0.18
CA SER A 41 9.36 -5.11 0.73
C SER A 41 10.09 -4.44 1.88
N LEU A 42 10.05 -5.06 3.05
CA LEU A 42 10.64 -4.53 4.29
C LEU A 42 11.55 -5.57 4.93
N GLY A 43 12.81 -5.21 5.10
CA GLY A 43 13.81 -6.01 5.81
C GLY A 43 14.18 -5.39 7.15
N ILE A 44 15.01 -6.10 7.91
CA ILE A 44 15.63 -5.60 9.13
C ILE A 44 17.07 -5.21 8.81
N ASN A 45 17.44 -3.95 9.03
CA ASN A 45 18.80 -3.44 8.83
C ASN A 45 19.67 -3.66 10.06
N SER A 46 19.12 -3.43 11.25
CA SER A 46 19.84 -3.59 12.51
C SER A 46 18.89 -3.83 13.68
N ALA A 47 19.43 -4.41 14.75
CA ALA A 47 18.73 -4.56 16.01
C ALA A 47 19.72 -4.32 17.16
N VAL A 48 19.37 -3.42 18.07
CA VAL A 48 20.18 -3.05 19.24
C VAL A 48 19.29 -2.99 20.48
N ASP A 49 19.87 -3.10 21.66
CA ASP A 49 19.10 -2.80 22.86
C ASP A 49 18.77 -1.30 22.95
N ALA A 50 17.90 -0.93 23.90
CA ALA A 50 17.52 0.46 24.14
C ALA A 50 18.69 1.39 24.51
N THR A 51 19.87 0.86 24.83
CA THR A 51 21.09 1.61 25.11
C THR A 51 22.04 1.70 23.91
N GLY A 52 21.71 1.01 22.81
CA GLY A 52 22.52 0.96 21.59
C GLY A 52 23.55 -0.17 21.56
N ALA A 53 23.53 -1.10 22.53
CA ALA A 53 24.43 -2.24 22.53
C ALA A 53 23.97 -3.33 21.55
N THR A 54 24.94 -3.99 20.90
CA THR A 54 24.71 -5.15 20.03
C THR A 54 24.66 -6.44 20.82
N PHE A 55 23.93 -7.44 20.32
CA PHE A 55 23.81 -8.75 20.95
C PHE A 55 24.88 -9.73 20.43
N GLU A 56 25.27 -10.67 21.29
CA GLU A 56 26.33 -11.65 21.01
C GLU A 56 25.91 -12.70 19.97
N ASN A 57 24.62 -12.97 19.83
CA ASN A 57 24.06 -13.95 18.90
C ASN A 57 22.86 -13.40 18.13
N LEU A 58 23.02 -12.22 17.53
CA LEU A 58 22.01 -11.60 16.69
C LEU A 58 22.00 -12.25 15.31
N GLU A 59 20.89 -12.86 14.94
CA GLU A 59 20.61 -13.28 13.56
C GLU A 59 19.40 -12.51 13.04
N LEU A 60 19.56 -11.89 11.86
CA LEU A 60 18.49 -11.15 11.21
C LEU A 60 17.78 -12.05 10.20
N GLY A 61 16.46 -12.06 10.26
CA GLY A 61 15.63 -12.75 9.27
C GLY A 61 15.64 -12.08 7.90
N GLY A 62 15.09 -12.79 6.90
CA GLY A 62 14.89 -12.25 5.56
C GLY A 62 13.84 -11.13 5.51
N ALA A 63 13.79 -10.44 4.37
CA ALA A 63 12.77 -9.42 4.13
C ALA A 63 11.36 -10.03 4.05
N ALA A 64 10.39 -9.30 4.58
CA ALA A 64 8.97 -9.58 4.42
C ALA A 64 8.42 -8.79 3.24
N SER A 65 7.47 -9.36 2.50
CA SER A 65 6.78 -8.70 1.41
C SER A 65 5.26 -8.65 1.64
N VAL A 66 4.65 -7.53 1.23
CA VAL A 66 3.21 -7.31 1.26
C VAL A 66 2.77 -6.82 -0.11
N GLN A 67 1.78 -7.49 -0.69
CA GLN A 67 1.16 -7.05 -1.94
C GLN A 67 0.10 -6.01 -1.65
N VAL A 68 0.16 -4.89 -2.37
CA VAL A 68 -0.87 -3.85 -2.36
C VAL A 68 -1.76 -4.08 -3.58
N THR A 69 -3.00 -4.45 -3.33
CA THR A 69 -4.02 -4.61 -4.38
C THR A 69 -4.77 -3.30 -4.54
N ASP A 70 -4.95 -2.89 -5.79
CA ASP A 70 -5.73 -1.72 -6.14
C ASP A 70 -7.09 -2.11 -6.74
N THR A 71 -8.04 -1.18 -6.71
CA THR A 71 -9.40 -1.39 -7.22
C THR A 71 -9.58 -0.69 -8.56
N THR A 72 -10.11 -1.41 -9.54
CA THR A 72 -10.57 -0.78 -10.79
C THR A 72 -12.04 -0.39 -10.65
N ASP A 73 -12.31 0.90 -10.69
CA ASP A 73 -13.68 1.42 -10.79
C ASP A 73 -14.08 1.59 -12.26
N GLU A 74 -14.98 0.73 -12.74
CA GLU A 74 -15.48 0.80 -14.11
C GLU A 74 -16.50 1.93 -14.27
N VAL A 75 -16.21 2.90 -15.12
CA VAL A 75 -17.17 3.94 -15.54
C VAL A 75 -17.75 3.56 -16.89
N VAL A 76 -19.04 3.21 -16.89
CA VAL A 76 -19.78 2.90 -18.12
C VAL A 76 -20.53 4.14 -18.58
N ALA A 77 -20.16 4.64 -19.76
CA ALA A 77 -20.90 5.70 -20.44
C ALA A 77 -21.90 5.08 -21.44
N LYS A 78 -23.16 5.49 -21.36
CA LYS A 78 -24.22 5.09 -22.29
C LYS A 78 -24.53 6.22 -23.26
N LEU A 79 -24.27 5.98 -24.54
CA LEU A 79 -24.69 6.88 -25.61
C LEU A 79 -26.11 6.51 -26.05
N THR A 80 -27.03 7.47 -25.94
CA THR A 80 -28.37 7.38 -26.54
C THR A 80 -28.54 8.47 -27.57
N ALA A 81 -29.18 8.14 -28.70
CA ALA A 81 -29.53 9.10 -29.73
C ALA A 81 -31.05 9.15 -29.88
N THR A 82 -31.58 10.28 -30.37
CA THR A 82 -32.96 10.35 -30.86
C THR A 82 -33.17 9.26 -31.93
N PRO A 83 -34.15 8.35 -31.79
CA PRO A 83 -34.24 7.14 -32.62
C PRO A 83 -34.46 7.39 -34.12
N SER A 84 -35.12 8.48 -34.46
CA SER A 84 -35.40 8.89 -35.84
C SER A 84 -35.75 10.37 -35.89
N VAL A 85 -35.45 11.01 -37.01
CA VAL A 85 -35.87 12.39 -37.32
C VAL A 85 -36.38 12.46 -38.75
N THR A 86 -37.23 13.44 -39.04
CA THR A 86 -37.61 13.80 -40.40
C THR A 86 -36.42 14.39 -41.14
N GLU A 87 -36.42 14.38 -42.47
CA GLU A 87 -35.40 15.04 -43.28
C GLU A 87 -35.28 16.53 -42.90
N GLY A 88 -34.05 16.98 -42.62
CA GLY A 88 -33.77 18.31 -42.08
C GLY A 88 -33.95 18.46 -40.56
N GLY A 89 -34.34 17.40 -39.84
CA GLY A 89 -34.43 17.37 -38.38
C GLY A 89 -33.08 17.13 -37.70
N GLU A 90 -33.01 17.47 -36.41
CA GLU A 90 -31.78 17.42 -35.61
C GLU A 90 -31.74 16.15 -34.75
N ILE A 91 -30.62 15.40 -34.80
CA ILE A 91 -30.40 14.23 -33.93
C ILE A 91 -29.67 14.68 -32.68
N THR A 92 -30.27 14.45 -31.51
CA THR A 92 -29.61 14.70 -30.22
C THR A 92 -28.96 13.44 -29.69
N TYR A 93 -27.69 13.58 -29.29
CA TYR A 93 -26.94 12.55 -28.58
C TYR A 93 -26.84 12.92 -27.11
N THR A 94 -27.12 11.97 -26.22
CA THR A 94 -26.98 12.12 -24.78
C THR A 94 -26.05 11.04 -24.27
N ILE A 95 -25.04 11.44 -23.50
CA ILE A 95 -24.16 10.55 -22.74
C ILE A 95 -24.62 10.59 -21.28
N THR A 96 -24.90 9.42 -20.70
CA THR A 96 -25.19 9.23 -19.27
C THR A 96 -24.22 8.26 -18.66
#